data_AF-A0A4R9XP06-F1
#
_entry.id   AF-A0A4R9XP06-F1
#
_cell.length_a   1.000
_cell.length_b   1.000
_cell.length_c   1.000
_cell.angle_alpha   90.00
_cell.angle_beta   90.00
_cell.angle_gamma   90.00
#
_symmetry.space_group_name_H-M   'P 1'
#
loop_
_entity.id
_entity.type
_entity.pdbx_description
1 polymer ?
#
loop_
_entity_poly.entity_id
_entity_poly.type
_entity_poly.pdbx_seq_one_letter_code
_entity_poly.pdbx_strand_id
1 'polypeptide(L)'
;MNDYLDAYSIKARLAPAALAIAPVIVLIVLAFNWVQPSLPEAIIGLAVMVLFFAASNVARRLGKRKERQLFATTGGRPENRELNHLDKTLDERTKDRYRKFLAKQLEQPAPTRDMEVEDPDEAAAFYVQCYNWLRENTRDTEKFRILFNENIAYGYYRNLLALKPYGIVLNLLTIAAAAAIIYYKPDFACCRG
;
A
#
# COMPACT_ATOMS: atom_id res chain seq x y z
N MET A 1 8.09 18.92 8.15
CA MET A 1 8.80 17.62 8.05
C MET A 1 8.58 17.11 6.63
N ASN A 2 9.63 16.81 5.85
CA ASN A 2 9.49 16.55 4.41
C ASN A 2 8.66 15.28 4.10
N ASP A 3 7.37 15.46 3.75
CA ASP A 3 6.40 14.38 3.42
C ASP A 3 6.86 13.41 2.32
N TYR A 4 7.82 13.83 1.50
CA TYR A 4 8.36 13.03 0.41
C TYR A 4 9.25 11.87 0.88
N LEU A 5 9.88 11.98 2.06
CA LEU A 5 10.75 10.96 2.65
C LEU A 5 10.26 10.45 4.01
N ASP A 6 8.99 10.66 4.34
CA ASP A 6 8.42 10.08 5.56
C ASP A 6 8.36 8.53 5.46
N ALA A 7 8.40 7.87 6.62
CA ALA A 7 8.35 6.42 6.78
C ALA A 7 7.20 5.78 5.99
N TYR A 8 6.07 6.48 5.86
CA TYR A 8 4.96 6.04 5.02
C TYR A 8 5.33 5.97 3.53
N SER A 9 5.93 7.03 2.98
CA SER A 9 6.29 7.09 1.56
C SER A 9 7.31 5.99 1.21
N ILE A 10 8.29 5.76 2.09
CA ILE A 10 9.29 4.71 1.91
C ILE A 10 8.65 3.32 1.97
N LYS A 11 8.00 2.99 3.10
CA LYS A 11 7.52 1.63 3.34
C LYS A 11 6.31 1.27 2.48
N ALA A 12 5.34 2.17 2.34
CA ALA A 12 4.10 1.86 1.62
C ALA A 12 4.22 2.05 0.10
N ARG A 13 5.19 2.83 -0.41
CA ARG A 13 5.28 3.18 -1.86
C ARG A 13 6.59 2.76 -2.50
N LEU A 14 7.72 3.11 -1.89
CA LEU A 14 9.05 2.83 -2.46
C LEU A 14 9.38 1.33 -2.37
N ALA A 15 9.17 0.71 -1.20
CA ALA A 15 9.46 -0.71 -1.00
C ALA A 15 8.72 -1.66 -1.96
N PRO A 16 7.40 -1.54 -2.21
CA PRO A 16 6.74 -2.42 -3.19
C PRO A 16 7.18 -2.13 -4.63
N ALA A 17 7.56 -0.89 -4.96
CA ALA A 17 8.16 -0.57 -6.25
C ALA A 17 9.55 -1.23 -6.41
N ALA A 18 10.38 -1.17 -5.36
CA ALA A 18 11.69 -1.84 -5.28
C ALA A 18 11.55 -3.33 -5.58
N LEU A 19 10.63 -3.98 -4.89
CA LEU A 19 10.42 -5.41 -5.01
C LEU A 19 9.96 -5.79 -6.42
N ALA A 20 9.07 -5.00 -7.04
CA ALA A 20 8.60 -5.24 -8.39
C ALA A 20 9.71 -5.15 -9.45
N ILE A 21 10.73 -4.30 -9.23
CA ILE A 21 11.85 -4.10 -10.16
C ILE A 21 13.18 -4.70 -9.68
N ALA A 22 13.17 -5.50 -8.62
CA ALA A 22 14.33 -6.16 -8.05
C ALA A 22 15.31 -6.77 -9.09
N PRO A 23 14.86 -7.51 -10.12
CA PRO A 23 15.79 -8.05 -11.13
C PRO A 23 16.54 -6.96 -11.91
N VAL A 24 15.89 -5.84 -12.21
CA VAL A 24 16.52 -4.71 -12.90
C VAL A 24 17.53 -4.02 -12.00
N ILE A 25 17.21 -3.89 -10.69
CA ILE A 25 18.17 -3.37 -9.70
C ILE A 25 19.43 -4.25 -9.68
N VAL A 26 19.26 -5.57 -9.63
CA VAL A 26 20.40 -6.52 -9.66
C VAL A 26 21.22 -6.35 -10.93
N LEU A 27 20.58 -6.25 -12.11
CA LEU A 27 21.30 -6.01 -13.36
C LEU A 27 22.09 -4.70 -13.35
N ILE A 28 21.51 -3.61 -12.86
CA ILE A 28 22.19 -2.32 -12.73
C ILE A 28 23.39 -2.45 -11.81
N VAL A 29 23.23 -3.11 -10.66
CA VAL A 29 24.32 -3.34 -9.70
C VAL A 29 25.46 -4.13 -10.33
N LEU A 30 25.17 -5.14 -11.14
CA LEU A 30 26.18 -5.93 -11.83
C LEU A 30 26.83 -5.19 -13.01
N ALA A 31 26.11 -4.30 -13.68
CA ALA A 31 26.62 -3.58 -14.86
C ALA A 31 27.58 -2.43 -14.50
N PHE A 32 27.40 -1.83 -13.33
CA PHE A 32 28.08 -0.61 -12.89
C PHE A 32 29.44 -0.85 -12.22
N ASN A 33 30.40 0.05 -12.46
CA ASN A 33 31.64 0.12 -11.69
C ASN A 33 31.45 1.00 -10.45
N TRP A 34 31.45 0.38 -9.27
CA TRP A 34 31.17 1.06 -8.00
C TRP A 34 32.39 1.73 -7.35
N VAL A 35 33.60 1.42 -7.80
CA VAL A 35 34.84 1.89 -7.15
C VAL A 35 35.27 3.24 -7.71
N GLN A 36 35.17 3.42 -9.03
CA GLN A 36 35.51 4.66 -9.72
C GLN A 36 34.51 4.91 -10.86
N PRO A 37 33.28 5.35 -10.53
CA PRO A 37 32.29 5.63 -11.54
C PRO A 37 32.74 6.81 -12.41
N SER A 38 32.68 6.63 -13.72
CA SER A 38 32.84 7.73 -14.67
C SER A 38 31.68 8.73 -14.55
N LEU A 39 31.87 9.96 -15.05
CA LEU A 39 30.82 10.98 -15.03
C LEU A 39 29.50 10.51 -15.69
N PRO A 40 29.52 9.82 -16.86
CA PRO A 40 28.30 9.26 -17.43
C PRO A 40 27.62 8.22 -16.53
N GLU A 41 28.38 7.33 -15.89
CA GLU A 41 27.83 6.35 -14.95
C GLU A 41 27.20 7.06 -13.75
N ALA A 42 27.86 8.06 -13.16
CA ALA A 42 27.29 8.85 -12.07
C ALA A 42 25.95 9.51 -12.45
N ILE A 43 25.85 10.08 -13.66
CA ILE A 43 24.62 10.69 -14.17
C ILE A 43 23.52 9.63 -14.34
N ILE A 44 23.83 8.47 -14.92
CA ILE A 44 22.87 7.38 -15.10
C ILE A 44 22.39 6.87 -13.73
N GLY A 45 23.30 6.68 -12.77
CA GLY A 45 22.95 6.27 -11.41
C GLY A 45 21.97 7.25 -10.73
N LEU A 46 22.24 8.55 -10.85
CA LEU A 46 21.34 9.59 -10.36
C LEU A 46 19.98 9.57 -11.08
N ALA A 47 19.98 9.42 -12.40
CA ALA A 47 18.75 9.33 -13.19
C ALA A 47 17.90 8.11 -12.79
N VAL A 48 18.52 6.95 -12.56
CA VAL A 48 17.86 5.74 -12.06
C VAL A 48 17.22 6.00 -10.69
N MET A 49 17.92 6.67 -9.77
CA MET A 49 17.37 7.02 -8.46
C MET A 49 16.14 7.93 -8.56
N VAL A 50 16.19 8.94 -9.43
CA VAL A 50 15.04 9.84 -9.68
C VAL A 50 13.86 9.08 -10.28
N LEU A 51 14.12 8.24 -11.28
CA LEU A 51 13.10 7.40 -11.92
C LEU A 51 12.49 6.41 -10.92
N PHE A 52 13.30 5.88 -10.00
CA PHE A 52 12.83 4.97 -8.97
C PHE A 52 11.89 5.67 -7.97
N PHE A 53 12.24 6.88 -7.56
CA PHE A 53 11.34 7.70 -6.74
C PHE A 53 10.04 8.04 -7.51
N ALA A 54 10.13 8.38 -8.80
CA ALA A 54 8.96 8.61 -9.64
C ALA A 54 8.07 7.35 -9.78
N ALA A 55 8.69 6.17 -9.91
CA ALA A 55 7.99 4.89 -9.96
C ALA A 55 7.21 4.58 -8.68
N SER A 56 7.67 5.04 -7.51
CA SER A 56 6.91 4.90 -6.24
C SER A 56 5.54 5.61 -6.30
N ASN A 57 5.47 6.76 -6.98
CA ASN A 57 4.21 7.47 -7.19
C ASN A 57 3.31 6.77 -8.22
N VAL A 58 3.91 6.10 -9.21
CA VAL A 58 3.18 5.22 -10.14
C VAL A 58 2.59 4.04 -9.39
N ALA A 59 3.37 3.38 -8.51
CA ALA A 59 2.92 2.29 -7.66
C ALA A 59 1.69 2.67 -6.83
N ARG A 60 1.70 3.85 -6.20
CA ARG A 60 0.54 4.38 -5.46
C ARG A 60 -0.68 4.57 -6.36
N ARG A 61 -0.51 5.14 -7.55
CA ARG A 61 -1.60 5.38 -8.50
C ARG A 61 -2.22 4.06 -8.99
N LEU A 62 -1.39 3.09 -9.34
CA LEU A 62 -1.82 1.75 -9.74
C LEU A 62 -2.53 1.05 -8.57
N GLY A 63 -1.98 1.12 -7.36
CA GLY A 63 -2.60 0.59 -6.14
C GLY A 63 -4.00 1.15 -5.92
N LYS A 64 -4.18 2.47 -6.04
CA LYS A 64 -5.49 3.13 -5.90
C LYS A 64 -6.47 2.82 -7.03
N ARG A 65 -5.98 2.50 -8.23
CA ARG A 65 -6.84 2.03 -9.32
C ARG A 65 -7.30 0.60 -9.06
N LYS A 66 -6.39 -0.29 -8.67
CA LYS A 66 -6.70 -1.70 -8.36
C LYS A 66 -7.65 -1.82 -7.17
N GLU A 67 -7.46 -1.00 -6.14
CA GLU A 67 -8.38 -0.91 -4.99
C GLU A 67 -9.80 -0.51 -5.43
N ARG A 68 -9.93 0.51 -6.28
CA ARG A 68 -11.24 0.91 -6.82
C ARG A 68 -11.90 -0.18 -7.65
N GLN A 69 -11.13 -0.89 -8.47
CA GLN A 69 -11.64 -2.03 -9.25
C GLN A 69 -12.12 -3.16 -8.34
N LEU A 70 -11.33 -3.51 -7.32
CA LEU A 70 -11.70 -4.57 -6.38
C LEU A 70 -12.99 -4.21 -5.63
N PHE A 71 -13.08 -2.98 -5.12
CA PHE A 71 -14.30 -2.51 -4.46
C PHE A 71 -15.50 -2.51 -5.39
N ALA A 72 -15.36 -2.11 -6.66
CA ALA A 72 -16.45 -2.22 -7.62
C ALA A 72 -16.91 -3.68 -7.83
N THR A 73 -15.98 -4.66 -7.79
CA THR A 73 -16.34 -6.09 -7.91
C THR A 73 -16.99 -6.68 -6.66
N THR A 74 -16.76 -6.09 -5.48
CA THR A 74 -17.28 -6.60 -4.20
C THR A 74 -18.48 -5.82 -3.67
N GLY A 75 -19.17 -5.05 -4.53
CA GLY A 75 -20.34 -4.25 -4.12
C GLY A 75 -20.01 -2.96 -3.38
N GLY A 76 -18.74 -2.54 -3.35
CA GLY A 76 -18.29 -1.32 -2.71
C GLY A 76 -17.10 -1.55 -1.77
N ARG A 77 -16.87 -0.57 -0.89
CA ARG A 77 -15.93 -0.75 0.22
C ARG A 77 -16.51 -1.76 1.21
N PRO A 78 -15.65 -2.55 1.89
CA PRO A 78 -16.10 -3.33 3.04
C PRO A 78 -16.85 -2.41 4.01
N GLU A 79 -18.06 -2.84 4.39
CA GLU A 79 -18.87 -2.11 5.36
C GLU A 79 -18.33 -2.31 6.77
N ASN A 80 -18.47 -1.26 7.56
CA ASN A 80 -18.09 -1.18 8.96
C ASN A 80 -19.13 -1.90 9.83
N ARG A 81 -19.14 -3.24 9.80
CA ARG A 81 -20.15 -4.07 10.47
C ARG A 81 -19.73 -4.57 11.84
N GLU A 82 -18.48 -4.38 12.23
CA GLU A 82 -17.90 -4.96 13.46
C GLU A 82 -18.58 -4.45 14.74
N LEU A 83 -19.22 -3.28 14.69
CA LEU A 83 -20.01 -2.75 15.80
C LEU A 83 -21.49 -3.17 15.77
N ASN A 84 -21.97 -3.83 14.71
CA ASN A 84 -23.38 -4.26 14.63
C ASN A 84 -23.69 -5.35 15.67
N HIS A 85 -24.94 -5.45 16.10
CA HIS A 85 -25.37 -6.48 17.05
C HIS A 85 -25.27 -7.89 16.46
N LEU A 86 -25.58 -8.06 15.17
CA LEU A 86 -25.54 -9.37 14.50
C LEU A 86 -24.13 -9.85 14.13
N ASP A 87 -23.16 -8.94 14.05
CA ASP A 87 -21.79 -9.30 13.70
C ASP A 87 -21.08 -10.04 14.85
N LYS A 88 -20.31 -11.08 14.51
CA LYS A 88 -19.66 -11.97 15.47
C LYS A 88 -18.16 -11.77 15.58
N THR A 89 -17.59 -10.75 14.93
CA THR A 89 -16.14 -10.49 14.98
C THR A 89 -15.67 -10.10 16.38
N LEU A 90 -16.50 -9.39 17.14
CA LEU A 90 -16.26 -8.96 18.51
C LEU A 90 -17.34 -9.51 19.46
N ASP A 91 -16.98 -9.76 20.72
CA ASP A 91 -17.94 -10.17 21.74
C ASP A 91 -18.91 -9.02 22.08
N GLU A 92 -20.15 -9.37 22.45
CA GLU A 92 -21.22 -8.39 22.65
C GLU A 92 -20.90 -7.36 23.75
N ARG A 93 -20.23 -7.77 24.83
CA ARG A 93 -19.88 -6.86 25.94
C ARG A 93 -18.84 -5.83 25.51
N THR A 94 -17.87 -6.24 24.70
CA THR A 94 -16.89 -5.33 24.11
C THR A 94 -17.55 -4.36 23.13
N LYS A 95 -18.45 -4.84 22.27
CA LYS A 95 -19.21 -3.99 21.34
C LYS A 95 -20.04 -2.95 22.10
N ASP A 96 -20.76 -3.36 23.14
CA ASP A 96 -21.54 -2.44 23.98
C ASP A 96 -20.69 -1.35 24.62
N ARG A 97 -19.49 -1.69 25.10
CA ARG A 97 -18.55 -0.70 25.65
C ARG A 97 -18.12 0.31 24.58
N TYR A 98 -17.83 -0.14 23.37
CA TYR A 98 -17.45 0.74 22.26
C TYR A 98 -18.60 1.61 21.78
N ARG A 99 -19.80 1.04 21.59
CA ARG A 99 -21.01 1.78 21.25
C ARG A 99 -21.32 2.85 22.29
N LYS A 100 -21.29 2.52 23.59
CA LYS A 100 -21.51 3.50 24.67
C LYS A 100 -20.49 4.63 24.67
N PHE A 101 -19.21 4.29 24.47
CA PHE A 101 -18.17 5.30 24.37
C PHE A 101 -18.42 6.24 23.17
N LEU A 102 -18.69 5.69 21.99
CA LEU A 102 -18.87 6.45 20.75
C LEU A 102 -20.18 7.26 20.76
N ALA A 103 -21.27 6.69 21.27
CA ALA A 103 -22.53 7.40 21.51
C ALA A 103 -22.31 8.67 22.34
N LYS A 104 -21.48 8.57 23.39
CA LYS A 104 -21.10 9.74 24.20
C LYS A 104 -20.27 10.76 23.41
N GLN A 105 -19.37 10.34 22.52
CA GLN A 105 -18.56 11.26 21.70
C GLN A 105 -19.37 11.94 20.59
N LEU A 106 -20.38 11.25 20.06
CA LEU A 106 -21.25 11.75 18.99
C LEU A 106 -22.48 12.50 19.53
N GLU A 107 -22.71 12.47 20.84
CA GLU A 107 -23.91 13.01 21.49
C GLU A 107 -25.21 12.44 20.89
N GLN A 108 -25.16 11.18 20.45
CA GLN A 108 -26.27 10.45 19.84
C GLN A 108 -26.45 9.09 20.52
N PRO A 109 -27.69 8.62 20.74
CA PRO A 109 -27.92 7.30 21.31
C PRO A 109 -27.38 6.21 20.37
N ALA A 110 -26.79 5.15 20.95
CA ALA A 110 -26.42 3.99 20.17
C ALA A 110 -27.67 3.23 19.69
N PRO A 111 -27.70 2.73 18.44
CA PRO A 111 -28.78 1.89 17.94
C PRO A 111 -28.97 0.66 18.83
N THR A 112 -30.23 0.25 19.00
CA THR A 112 -30.58 -1.03 19.62
C THR A 112 -30.61 -2.13 18.57
N ARG A 113 -30.60 -3.38 19.03
CA ARG A 113 -30.73 -4.54 18.13
C ARG A 113 -32.02 -4.51 17.30
N ASP A 114 -33.11 -4.05 17.87
CA ASP A 114 -34.40 -3.97 17.16
C ASP A 114 -34.37 -2.83 16.13
N MET A 115 -33.73 -1.70 16.47
CA MET A 115 -33.54 -0.58 15.54
C MET A 115 -32.71 -0.97 14.31
N GLU A 116 -31.68 -1.82 14.46
CA GLU A 116 -30.92 -2.36 13.30
C GLU A 116 -31.80 -3.13 12.30
N VAL A 117 -32.94 -3.67 12.74
CA VAL A 117 -33.88 -4.43 11.90
C VAL A 117 -35.00 -3.54 11.37
N GLU A 118 -35.54 -2.67 12.21
CA GLU A 118 -36.65 -1.78 11.88
C GLU A 118 -36.22 -0.61 10.96
N ASP A 119 -35.06 -0.01 11.22
CA ASP A 119 -34.46 1.05 10.41
C ASP A 119 -32.95 0.79 10.18
N PRO A 120 -32.61 -0.09 9.23
CA PRO A 120 -31.22 -0.44 8.95
C PRO A 120 -30.41 0.74 8.41
N ASP A 121 -31.03 1.70 7.74
CA ASP A 121 -30.36 2.84 7.13
C ASP A 121 -29.92 3.85 8.21
N GLU A 122 -30.79 4.15 9.18
CA GLU A 122 -30.45 5.02 10.32
C GLU A 122 -29.35 4.37 11.20
N ALA A 123 -29.46 3.07 11.49
CA ALA A 123 -28.44 2.35 12.23
C ALA A 123 -27.08 2.36 11.49
N ALA A 124 -27.09 2.11 10.18
CA ALA A 124 -25.88 2.18 9.36
C ALA A 124 -25.27 3.59 9.37
N ALA A 125 -26.09 4.64 9.32
CA ALA A 125 -25.61 6.03 9.40
C ALA A 125 -24.91 6.32 10.73
N PHE A 126 -25.42 5.84 11.86
CA PHE A 126 -24.74 5.94 13.16
C PHE A 126 -23.38 5.24 13.16
N TYR A 127 -23.28 4.02 12.62
CA TYR A 127 -22.01 3.31 12.55
C TYR A 127 -21.03 4.01 11.60
N VAL A 128 -21.47 4.55 10.46
CA VAL A 128 -20.59 5.36 9.60
C VAL A 128 -20.02 6.56 10.36
N GLN A 129 -20.84 7.27 11.14
CA GLN A 129 -20.38 8.38 11.99
C GLN A 129 -19.37 7.93 13.05
N CYS A 130 -19.62 6.80 13.72
CA CYS A 130 -18.70 6.18 14.67
C CYS A 130 -17.29 5.98 14.07
N TYR A 131 -17.20 5.36 12.90
CA TYR A 131 -15.91 5.05 12.28
C TYR A 131 -15.23 6.30 11.71
N ASN A 132 -16.01 7.27 11.23
CA ASN A 132 -15.47 8.57 10.84
C ASN A 132 -14.83 9.28 12.04
N TRP A 133 -15.53 9.35 13.17
CA TRP A 133 -15.01 9.94 14.40
C TRP A 133 -13.72 9.25 14.85
N LEU A 134 -13.70 7.91 14.87
CA LEU A 134 -12.49 7.14 15.20
C LEU A 134 -11.34 7.54 14.28
N ARG A 135 -11.55 7.53 12.97
CA ARG A 135 -10.52 7.84 11.97
C ARG A 135 -9.97 9.26 12.11
N GLU A 136 -10.80 10.23 12.49
CA GLU A 136 -10.37 11.61 12.70
C GLU A 136 -9.61 11.79 14.01
N ASN A 137 -10.02 11.07 15.07
CA ASN A 137 -9.39 11.12 16.38
C ASN A 137 -8.17 10.20 16.52
N THR A 138 -7.86 9.40 15.49
CA THR A 138 -6.66 8.56 15.43
C THR A 138 -5.66 8.98 14.34
N ARG A 139 -5.66 10.26 13.93
CA ARG A 139 -4.74 10.78 12.89
C ARG A 139 -3.30 10.95 13.36
N ASP A 140 -3.08 11.14 14.66
CA ASP A 140 -1.74 11.27 15.24
C ASP A 140 -0.97 9.96 15.10
N THR A 141 0.05 9.96 14.25
CA THR A 141 0.83 8.78 13.90
C THR A 141 1.80 8.34 14.99
N GLU A 142 2.15 9.23 15.92
CA GLU A 142 3.03 8.92 17.05
C GLU A 142 2.23 8.30 18.18
N LYS A 143 1.09 8.91 18.54
CA LYS A 143 0.18 8.41 19.56
C LYS A 143 -0.47 7.09 19.14
N PHE A 144 -0.88 6.96 17.88
CA PHE A 144 -1.56 5.78 17.34
C PHE A 144 -0.65 4.96 16.42
N ARG A 145 0.60 4.72 16.87
CA ARG A 145 1.64 4.06 16.08
C ARG A 145 1.25 2.67 15.54
N ILE A 146 0.46 1.90 16.29
CA ILE A 146 -0.03 0.59 15.83
C ILE A 146 -0.94 0.76 14.59
N LEU A 147 -1.93 1.65 14.65
CA LEU A 147 -2.83 1.93 13.53
C LEU A 147 -2.06 2.51 12.32
N PHE A 148 -1.07 3.37 12.58
CA PHE A 148 -0.22 3.90 11.54
C PHE A 148 0.58 2.80 10.82
N ASN A 149 1.16 1.86 11.57
CA ASN A 149 1.88 0.72 11.00
C ASN A 149 0.97 -0.19 10.16
N GLU A 150 -0.27 -0.44 10.62
CA GLU A 150 -1.25 -1.19 9.83
C GLU A 150 -1.63 -0.45 8.53
N ASN A 151 -1.80 0.88 8.57
CA ASN A 151 -2.04 1.67 7.36
C ASN A 151 -0.85 1.64 6.39
N ILE A 152 0.39 1.58 6.89
CA ILE A 152 1.58 1.36 6.07
C ILE A 152 1.52 -0.02 5.41
N ALA A 153 1.26 -1.08 6.20
CA ALA A 153 1.20 -2.45 5.70
C ALA A 153 0.09 -2.62 4.65
N TYR A 154 -1.10 -2.08 4.92
CA TYR A 154 -2.20 -2.04 3.96
C TYR A 154 -1.79 -1.33 2.66
N GLY A 155 -1.15 -0.17 2.77
CA GLY A 155 -0.62 0.57 1.62
C GLY A 155 0.41 -0.23 0.81
N TYR A 156 1.32 -0.93 1.50
CA TYR A 156 2.31 -1.82 0.91
C TYR A 156 1.65 -2.93 0.09
N TYR A 157 0.75 -3.72 0.70
CA TYR A 157 0.12 -4.85 0.02
C TYR A 157 -0.76 -4.42 -1.15
N ARG A 158 -1.53 -3.33 -0.99
CA ARG A 158 -2.33 -2.78 -2.10
C ARG A 158 -1.46 -2.39 -3.29
N ASN A 159 -0.36 -1.68 -3.04
CA ASN A 159 0.51 -1.21 -4.10
C ASN A 159 1.27 -2.39 -4.74
N LEU A 160 1.73 -3.35 -3.95
CA LEU A 160 2.38 -4.56 -4.44
C LEU A 160 1.44 -5.41 -5.29
N LEU A 161 0.19 -5.60 -4.86
CA LEU A 161 -0.82 -6.34 -5.63
C LEU A 161 -1.05 -5.71 -7.02
N ALA A 162 -1.08 -4.39 -7.10
CA ALA A 162 -1.22 -3.69 -8.36
C ALA A 162 0.04 -3.78 -9.24
N LEU A 163 1.22 -3.85 -8.64
CA LEU A 163 2.50 -4.00 -9.34
C LEU A 163 2.81 -5.44 -9.76
N LYS A 164 2.24 -6.45 -9.10
CA LYS A 164 2.49 -7.88 -9.33
C LYS A 164 2.57 -8.27 -10.82
N PRO A 165 1.61 -7.95 -11.71
CA PRO A 165 1.70 -8.35 -13.11
C PRO A 165 2.89 -7.70 -13.83
N TYR A 166 3.17 -6.42 -13.57
CA TYR A 166 4.30 -5.71 -14.17
C TYR A 166 5.64 -6.27 -13.68
N GLY A 167 5.73 -6.57 -12.38
CA GLY A 167 6.90 -7.21 -11.80
C GLY A 167 7.18 -8.57 -12.44
N ILE A 168 6.15 -9.41 -12.63
CA ILE A 168 6.30 -10.71 -13.29
C ILE A 168 6.80 -10.53 -14.73
N VAL A 169 6.17 -9.66 -15.53
CA VAL A 169 6.59 -9.41 -16.92
C VAL A 169 8.04 -8.91 -16.98
N LEU A 170 8.39 -7.96 -16.12
CA LEU A 170 9.75 -7.41 -16.07
C LEU A 170 10.77 -8.48 -15.67
N ASN A 171 10.47 -9.32 -14.67
CA ASN A 171 11.33 -10.44 -14.29
C ASN A 171 11.55 -11.42 -15.45
N LEU A 172 10.49 -11.77 -16.19
CA LEU A 172 10.61 -12.64 -17.36
C LEU A 172 11.47 -12.02 -18.46
N LEU A 173 11.29 -10.73 -18.74
CA LEU A 173 12.11 -10.00 -19.70
C LEU A 173 13.59 -9.94 -19.27
N THR A 174 13.85 -9.72 -17.98
CA THR A 174 15.21 -9.73 -17.44
C THR A 174 15.86 -11.10 -17.62
N ILE A 175 15.15 -12.19 -17.30
CA ILE A 175 15.65 -13.56 -17.50
C ILE A 175 15.93 -13.80 -18.99
N ALA A 176 15.02 -13.41 -19.88
CA ALA A 176 15.20 -13.57 -21.32
C ALA A 176 16.41 -12.78 -21.84
N ALA A 177 16.59 -11.53 -21.40
CA ALA A 177 17.73 -10.71 -21.76
C ALA A 177 19.06 -11.32 -21.25
N ALA A 178 19.09 -11.78 -20.00
CA ALA A 178 20.26 -12.44 -19.43
C ALA A 178 20.61 -13.72 -20.21
N ALA A 179 19.61 -14.55 -20.53
CA ALA A 179 19.79 -15.76 -21.34
C ALA A 179 20.30 -15.42 -22.76
N ALA A 180 19.77 -14.37 -23.38
CA ALA A 180 20.21 -13.92 -24.69
C ALA A 180 21.68 -13.45 -24.67
N ILE A 181 22.09 -12.68 -23.65
CA ILE A 181 23.49 -12.25 -23.49
C ILE A 181 24.43 -13.46 -23.36
N ILE A 182 24.05 -14.46 -22.56
CA ILE A 182 24.83 -15.68 -22.37
C ILE A 182 24.92 -16.49 -23.68
N TYR A 183 23.82 -16.61 -24.41
CA TYR A 183 23.74 -17.43 -25.62
C TYR A 183 24.45 -16.79 -26.82
N TYR A 184 24.18 -15.51 -27.09
CA TYR A 184 24.70 -14.82 -28.28
C TYR A 184 26.09 -14.23 -28.10
N LYS A 185 26.59 -14.09 -26.85
CA LYS A 185 27.90 -13.51 -26.52
C LYS A 185 28.25 -12.28 -27.37
N PRO A 186 27.43 -11.22 -27.33
CA PRO A 186 27.66 -10.05 -28.16
C PRO A 186 29.00 -9.38 -27.83
N ASP A 187 29.62 -8.72 -28.80
CA ASP A 187 30.99 -8.19 -28.70
C ASP A 187 31.21 -7.28 -27.47
N PHE A 188 30.19 -6.52 -27.08
CA PHE A 188 30.25 -5.66 -25.88
C PHE A 188 30.39 -6.44 -24.55
N ALA A 189 30.03 -7.73 -24.53
CA ALA A 189 30.18 -8.61 -23.37
C ALA A 189 31.57 -9.29 -23.32
N CYS A 190 32.31 -9.34 -24.44
CA CYS A 190 33.63 -9.97 -24.51
C CYS A 190 34.82 -9.02 -24.25
N CYS A 191 34.63 -7.71 -24.32
CA CYS A 191 35.74 -6.74 -24.23
C CYS A 191 36.04 -6.17 -22.82
N ARG A 192 35.60 -6.82 -21.74
CA ARG A 192 36.08 -6.51 -20.37
C ARG A 192 37.12 -7.56 -19.94
N GLY A 193 38.32 -7.48 -20.52
CA GLY A 193 39.49 -8.28 -20.17
C GLY A 193 40.75 -7.42 -20.29
#